data_AF-A0A9D6PB54-F1
#
_entry.id   AF-A0A9D6PB54-F1
#
_cell.length_a   1.000
_cell.length_b   1.000
_cell.length_c   1.000
_cell.angle_alpha   90.00
_cell.angle_beta   90.00
_cell.angle_gamma   90.00
#
_symmetry.space_group_name_H-M   'P 1'
#
loop_
_entity.id
_entity.type
_entity.pdbx_description
1 polymer ?
#
loop_
_entity_poly.entity_id
_entity_poly.type
_entity_poly.pdbx_seq_one_letter_code
_entity_poly.pdbx_strand_id
1 'polypeptide(L)'
;MSMLHTMYHQFKTNELFKLGVVLFLITTLAVTAYIGYKVRNPQSQAVDQTSVATAVEAENGSLSGAVVTVNDPNASGGKYIVFKPAIATSTPVPSVTQSPPNPTQTPTPIPTSLPLPTSTPSSSQTRILCDGKTYDGFSSTIFKLDGGEGADGSIQKIIRNCIFRNGTARAIVLKNAKNVLIENNTFQNIRSNQPGIGTHGIAVSPDSVGVVDTIVIRGNYFTEIGADGIQVGEGTGIKISNFTIDNNTFIGDEAWGENAIDIKGTIGPIVIRNNDLHGFRECQSPKRGGNQDCSGSPGEGMVIHQASNGNPDNILVENNRIHDNQFGLSISNLGPNSIIVRNNIIYDNRANPGIGLLVNNSSNVQLSGNSYTNNNTNCSGISPCQ
;
A
#
# COMPACT_ATOMS: atom_id res chain seq x y z
N MET A 1 40.26 -1.03 50.11
CA MET A 1 39.46 0.00 49.40
C MET A 1 38.73 -0.51 48.15
N SER A 2 39.21 -1.54 47.43
CA SER A 2 38.55 -2.04 46.20
C SER A 2 37.14 -2.65 46.42
N MET A 3 36.92 -3.47 47.45
CA MET A 3 35.61 -4.09 47.71
C MET A 3 34.48 -3.11 48.07
N LEU A 4 34.79 -1.99 48.72
CA LEU A 4 33.77 -1.00 49.10
C LEU A 4 33.20 -0.26 47.87
N HIS A 5 33.99 -0.09 46.82
CA HIS A 5 33.58 0.60 45.59
C HIS A 5 32.62 -0.25 44.75
N THR A 6 32.86 -1.57 44.70
CA THR A 6 32.01 -2.52 43.97
C THR A 6 30.65 -2.70 44.65
N MET A 7 30.61 -2.77 45.99
CA MET A 7 29.34 -2.86 46.74
C MET A 7 28.50 -1.59 46.60
N TYR A 8 29.12 -0.39 46.57
CA TYR A 8 28.38 0.87 46.36
C TYR A 8 27.73 0.95 44.97
N HIS A 9 28.40 0.46 43.93
CA HIS A 9 27.83 0.43 42.58
C HIS A 9 26.65 -0.55 42.44
N GLN A 10 26.73 -1.74 43.04
CA GLN A 10 25.62 -2.71 43.02
C GLN A 10 24.40 -2.23 43.85
N PHE A 11 24.62 -1.51 44.94
CA PHE A 11 23.53 -0.95 45.74
C PHE A 11 22.79 0.16 44.96
N LYS A 12 23.53 1.01 44.25
CA LYS A 12 22.97 2.13 43.47
C LYS A 12 22.16 1.66 42.27
N THR A 13 22.55 0.56 41.62
CA THR A 13 21.78 -0.02 40.51
C THR A 13 20.45 -0.62 40.96
N ASN A 14 20.37 -1.19 42.17
CA ASN A 14 19.12 -1.75 42.68
C ASN A 14 18.10 -0.68 43.09
N GLU A 15 18.55 0.45 43.66
CA GLU A 15 17.64 1.55 44.01
C GLU A 15 17.12 2.30 42.77
N LEU A 16 17.96 2.48 41.74
CA LEU A 16 17.51 3.06 40.46
C LEU A 16 16.54 2.14 39.72
N PHE A 17 16.73 0.82 39.79
CA PHE A 17 15.79 -0.14 39.21
C PHE A 17 14.43 -0.11 39.91
N LYS A 18 14.42 -0.09 41.26
CA LYS A 18 13.17 0.04 42.04
C LYS A 18 12.43 1.33 41.71
N LEU A 19 13.15 2.45 41.61
CA LEU A 19 12.56 3.74 41.25
C LEU A 19 11.94 3.71 39.84
N GLY A 20 12.61 3.07 38.87
CA GLY A 20 12.10 2.87 37.51
C GLY A 20 10.80 2.05 37.47
N VAL A 21 10.74 0.96 38.24
CA VAL A 21 9.53 0.12 38.33
C VAL A 21 8.36 0.88 38.96
N VAL A 22 8.62 1.67 40.02
CA VAL A 22 7.58 2.50 40.66
C VAL A 22 7.04 3.57 39.70
N LEU A 23 7.92 4.25 38.95
CA LEU A 23 7.49 5.26 37.96
C LEU A 23 6.61 4.64 36.86
N PHE A 24 6.98 3.45 36.38
CA PHE A 24 6.24 2.71 35.36
C PHE A 24 4.83 2.32 35.83
N LEU A 25 4.70 1.87 37.08
CA LEU A 25 3.39 1.53 37.66
C LEU A 25 2.49 2.76 37.85
N ILE A 26 3.04 3.89 38.30
CA ILE A 26 2.30 5.14 38.47
C ILE A 26 1.78 5.66 37.13
N THR A 27 2.62 5.65 36.09
CA THR A 27 2.21 6.09 34.74
C THR A 27 1.13 5.20 34.14
N THR A 28 1.26 3.87 34.30
CA THR A 28 0.26 2.90 33.81
C THR A 28 -1.10 3.11 34.49
N LEU A 29 -1.11 3.35 35.81
CA LEU A 29 -2.34 3.64 36.57
C LEU A 29 -2.98 4.97 36.13
N ALA A 30 -2.19 6.02 35.93
CA ALA A 30 -2.69 7.33 35.50
C ALA A 30 -3.32 7.28 34.10
N VAL A 31 -2.69 6.58 33.15
CA VAL A 31 -3.23 6.40 31.79
C VAL A 31 -4.53 5.61 31.82
N THR A 32 -4.58 4.51 32.60
CA THR A 32 -5.79 3.68 32.72
C THR A 32 -6.95 4.48 33.33
N ALA A 33 -6.68 5.28 34.37
CA ALA A 33 -7.66 6.16 34.99
C ALA A 33 -8.17 7.25 34.03
N TYR A 34 -7.27 7.84 33.23
CA TYR A 34 -7.63 8.85 32.22
C TYR A 34 -8.53 8.29 31.12
N ILE A 35 -8.19 7.11 30.60
CA ILE A 35 -9.03 6.41 29.61
C ILE A 35 -10.40 6.09 30.21
N GLY A 36 -10.44 5.55 31.44
CA GLY A 36 -11.69 5.28 32.14
C GLY A 36 -12.55 6.54 32.35
N TYR A 37 -11.92 7.68 32.67
CA TYR A 37 -12.60 8.96 32.81
C TYR A 37 -13.19 9.45 31.48
N LYS A 38 -12.43 9.38 30.38
CA LYS A 38 -12.90 9.80 29.04
C LYS A 38 -14.04 8.92 28.51
N VAL A 39 -14.00 7.61 28.79
CA VAL A 39 -15.07 6.67 28.42
C VAL A 39 -16.34 6.91 29.25
N ARG A 40 -16.22 7.26 30.54
CA ARG A 40 -17.39 7.51 31.41
C ARG A 40 -18.00 8.91 31.24
N ASN A 41 -17.22 9.88 30.79
CA ASN A 41 -17.67 11.24 30.55
C ASN A 41 -17.39 11.66 29.10
N PRO A 42 -18.09 11.06 28.11
CA PRO A 42 -18.11 11.63 26.78
C PRO A 42 -18.79 13.01 26.91
N GLN A 43 -18.00 14.08 26.83
CA GLN A 43 -18.58 15.41 26.72
C GLN A 43 -19.45 15.42 25.47
N SER A 44 -20.76 15.46 25.66
CA SER A 44 -21.71 15.79 24.61
C SER A 44 -21.41 17.21 24.18
N GLN A 45 -20.59 17.37 23.14
CA GLN A 45 -20.66 18.59 22.35
C GLN A 45 -22.05 18.61 21.76
N ALA A 46 -22.91 19.48 22.30
CA ALA A 46 -24.18 19.79 21.70
C ALA A 46 -23.87 20.36 20.31
N VAL A 47 -24.07 19.53 19.28
CA VAL A 47 -24.02 19.99 17.90
C VAL A 47 -25.16 20.98 17.76
N ASP A 48 -24.81 22.25 17.55
CA ASP A 48 -25.75 23.31 17.23
C ASP A 48 -26.51 22.90 15.96
N GLN A 49 -27.77 22.51 16.12
CA GLN A 49 -28.61 21.95 15.05
C GLN A 49 -28.84 22.94 13.91
N THR A 50 -28.59 24.23 14.13
CA THR A 50 -28.63 25.26 13.11
C THR A 50 -27.54 25.09 12.06
N SER A 51 -26.38 24.50 12.42
CA SER A 51 -25.23 24.31 11.52
C SER A 51 -25.39 23.13 10.54
N VAL A 52 -26.17 22.10 10.90
CA VAL A 52 -26.37 20.90 10.06
C VAL A 52 -27.33 21.19 8.89
N ALA A 53 -28.36 22.01 9.12
CA ALA A 53 -29.27 22.42 8.06
C ALA A 53 -28.57 23.29 7.01
N THR A 54 -27.70 24.22 7.43
CA THR A 54 -26.95 25.11 6.52
C THR A 54 -25.86 24.36 5.74
N ALA A 55 -25.23 23.34 6.35
CA ALA A 55 -24.23 22.53 5.66
C ALA A 55 -24.84 21.66 4.54
N VAL A 56 -26.06 21.15 4.73
CA VAL A 56 -26.74 20.32 3.73
C VAL A 56 -27.30 21.15 2.56
N GLU A 57 -27.72 22.39 2.79
CA GLU A 57 -28.15 23.31 1.72
C GLU A 57 -26.99 23.83 0.86
N ALA A 58 -25.77 23.90 1.41
CA ALA A 58 -24.59 24.40 0.71
C ALA A 58 -23.94 23.37 -0.25
N GLU A 59 -24.08 22.07 0.01
CA GLU A 59 -23.47 21.03 -0.84
C GLU A 59 -24.40 20.45 -1.93
N ASN A 60 -25.74 20.53 -1.78
CA ASN A 60 -26.67 19.76 -2.62
C ASN A 60 -27.82 20.58 -3.23
N GLY A 61 -27.54 21.80 -3.72
CA GLY A 61 -28.40 22.58 -4.63
C GLY A 61 -29.92 22.39 -4.48
N SER A 62 -30.59 23.28 -3.73
CA SER A 62 -32.05 23.43 -3.65
C SER A 62 -32.87 22.13 -3.69
N LEU A 63 -32.88 21.40 -2.57
CA LEU A 63 -33.79 20.27 -2.37
C LEU A 63 -35.23 20.78 -2.14
N SER A 64 -36.03 20.81 -3.20
CA SER A 64 -37.49 21.01 -3.14
C SER A 64 -38.18 19.74 -2.63
N GLY A 65 -38.10 19.46 -1.32
CA GLY A 65 -38.79 18.34 -0.68
C GLY A 65 -39.04 18.59 0.81
N ALA A 66 -40.21 18.15 1.30
CA ALA A 66 -40.55 18.28 2.72
C ALA A 66 -39.66 17.38 3.58
N VAL A 67 -38.89 17.98 4.50
CA VAL A 67 -38.09 17.26 5.50
C VAL A 67 -39.02 16.80 6.63
N VAL A 68 -39.07 15.50 6.91
CA VAL A 68 -39.87 14.94 8.02
C VAL A 68 -38.94 14.31 9.04
N THR A 69 -39.00 14.81 10.27
CA THR A 69 -38.30 14.22 11.41
C THR A 69 -39.14 13.11 12.00
N VAL A 70 -38.60 11.89 12.07
CA VAL A 70 -39.28 10.73 12.66
C VAL A 70 -38.59 10.39 13.99
N ASN A 71 -39.39 10.30 15.06
CA ASN A 71 -38.90 9.82 16.36
C ASN A 71 -38.94 8.29 16.36
N ASP A 72 -37.79 7.64 16.51
CA ASP A 72 -37.70 6.19 16.74
C ASP A 72 -37.18 5.96 18.16
N PRO A 73 -38.02 5.44 19.08
CA PRO A 73 -37.62 5.21 20.46
C PRO A 73 -36.61 4.06 20.63
N ASN A 74 -36.38 3.23 19.61
CA ASN A 74 -35.46 2.09 19.69
C ASN A 74 -34.05 2.41 19.16
N ALA A 75 -33.85 3.59 18.58
CA ALA A 75 -32.55 4.04 18.10
C ALA A 75 -31.76 4.80 19.18
N SER A 76 -30.50 4.43 19.38
CA SER A 76 -29.57 5.13 20.29
C SER A 76 -29.24 6.52 19.73
N GLY A 77 -30.11 7.50 19.97
CA GLY A 77 -30.04 8.86 19.41
C GLY A 77 -31.40 9.49 19.09
N GLY A 78 -32.49 8.70 19.11
CA GLY A 78 -33.87 9.20 19.24
C GLY A 78 -34.52 9.90 18.04
N LYS A 79 -33.80 10.24 16.96
CA LYS A 79 -34.38 10.86 15.75
C LYS A 79 -33.60 10.52 14.48
N TYR A 80 -34.32 10.27 13.38
CA TYR A 80 -33.76 10.25 12.03
C TYR A 80 -34.48 11.27 11.15
N ILE A 81 -33.76 11.82 10.16
CA ILE A 81 -34.32 12.66 9.10
C ILE A 81 -34.66 11.76 7.92
N VAL A 82 -35.94 11.72 7.54
CA VAL A 82 -36.39 10.97 6.37
C VAL A 82 -36.71 11.97 5.25
N PHE A 83 -35.99 11.85 4.13
CA PHE A 83 -36.31 12.58 2.92
C PHE A 83 -37.42 11.85 2.19
N LYS A 84 -38.59 12.50 2.09
CA LYS A 84 -39.71 11.94 1.33
C LYS A 84 -39.47 12.26 -0.16
N PRO A 85 -39.27 11.26 -1.04
CA PRO A 85 -39.10 11.53 -2.46
C PRO A 85 -40.38 12.20 -2.99
N ALA A 86 -40.22 13.28 -3.75
CA ALA A 86 -41.33 13.92 -4.43
C ALA A 86 -42.03 12.90 -5.34
N ILE A 87 -43.33 12.73 -5.16
CA ILE A 87 -44.15 11.89 -6.03
C ILE A 87 -44.12 12.55 -7.40
N ALA A 88 -43.45 11.90 -8.36
CA ALA A 88 -43.46 12.34 -9.74
C ALA A 88 -44.89 12.29 -10.27
N THR A 89 -45.48 13.46 -10.51
CA THR A 89 -46.73 13.59 -11.25
C THR A 89 -46.49 13.10 -12.68
N SER A 90 -47.26 12.09 -13.08
CA SER A 90 -47.21 11.48 -14.41
C SER A 90 -47.43 12.54 -15.50
N THR A 91 -46.36 12.87 -16.22
CA THR A 91 -46.39 13.73 -17.39
C THR A 91 -46.97 12.93 -18.57
N PRO A 92 -47.87 13.49 -19.40
CA PRO A 92 -48.45 12.78 -20.53
C PRO A 92 -47.39 12.38 -21.57
N VAL A 93 -47.56 11.17 -22.08
CA VAL A 93 -46.73 10.53 -23.13
C VAL A 93 -46.65 11.43 -24.37
N PRO A 94 -45.46 11.88 -24.80
CA PRO A 94 -45.28 12.51 -26.10
C PRO A 94 -45.30 11.45 -27.21
N SER A 95 -45.98 11.81 -28.30
CA SER A 95 -46.09 11.06 -29.54
C SER A 95 -44.72 10.70 -30.13
N VAL A 96 -44.61 9.46 -30.61
CA VAL A 96 -43.41 8.87 -31.22
C VAL A 96 -42.97 9.74 -32.41
N THR A 97 -41.85 10.45 -32.24
CA THR A 97 -41.13 11.10 -33.33
C THR A 97 -39.84 10.32 -33.56
N GLN A 98 -39.54 10.03 -34.82
CA GLN A 98 -38.48 9.15 -35.27
C GLN A 98 -37.11 9.54 -34.69
N SER A 99 -36.36 8.53 -34.24
CA SER A 99 -35.04 8.69 -33.63
C SER A 99 -34.02 9.16 -34.68
N PRO A 100 -33.25 10.23 -34.40
CA PRO A 100 -32.15 10.66 -35.26
C PRO A 100 -31.01 9.64 -35.25
N PRO A 101 -30.15 9.60 -36.30
CA PRO A 101 -29.07 8.64 -36.41
C PRO A 101 -28.12 8.71 -35.22
N ASN A 102 -27.75 7.52 -34.75
CA ASN A 102 -26.81 7.25 -33.66
C ASN A 102 -25.54 8.13 -33.79
N PRO A 103 -25.22 8.98 -32.79
CA PRO A 103 -24.02 9.80 -32.85
C PRO A 103 -22.79 8.89 -32.88
N THR A 104 -21.99 9.06 -33.94
CA THR A 104 -20.67 8.44 -34.08
C THR A 104 -19.86 8.74 -32.82
N GLN A 105 -19.48 7.70 -32.08
CA GLN A 105 -18.61 7.84 -30.91
C GLN A 105 -17.28 8.44 -31.35
N THR A 106 -16.99 9.66 -30.91
CA THR A 106 -15.69 10.30 -31.07
C THR A 106 -14.65 9.40 -30.38
N PRO A 107 -13.59 8.94 -31.07
CA PRO A 107 -12.56 8.12 -30.44
C PRO A 107 -11.96 8.88 -29.26
N THR A 108 -12.03 8.27 -28.07
CA THR A 108 -11.38 8.77 -26.88
C THR A 108 -9.89 8.97 -27.18
N PRO A 109 -9.32 10.16 -26.97
CA PRO A 109 -7.90 10.38 -27.22
C PRO A 109 -7.09 9.37 -26.42
N ILE A 110 -6.25 8.61 -27.12
CA ILE A 110 -5.27 7.71 -26.50
C ILE A 110 -4.46 8.57 -25.51
N PRO A 111 -4.39 8.19 -24.22
CA PRO A 111 -3.63 8.96 -23.25
C PRO A 111 -2.18 9.04 -23.74
N THR A 112 -1.74 10.25 -24.08
CA THR A 112 -0.36 10.55 -24.42
C THR A 112 0.50 10.05 -23.27
N SER A 113 1.32 9.03 -23.52
CA SER A 113 2.32 8.56 -22.56
C SER A 113 3.08 9.78 -22.05
N LEU A 114 3.00 10.06 -20.75
CA LEU A 114 3.73 11.17 -20.16
C LEU A 114 5.19 11.02 -20.60
N PRO A 115 5.81 12.04 -21.23
CA PRO A 115 7.18 11.92 -21.68
C PRO A 115 8.02 11.49 -20.48
N LEU A 116 8.68 10.34 -20.61
CA LEU A 116 9.64 9.87 -19.63
C LEU A 116 10.61 11.04 -19.41
N PRO A 117 10.84 11.50 -18.17
CA PRO A 117 11.69 12.66 -17.93
C PRO A 117 13.03 12.41 -18.62
N THR A 118 13.29 13.18 -19.68
CA THR A 118 14.54 13.13 -20.43
C THR A 118 15.60 13.68 -19.49
N SER A 119 16.22 12.80 -18.71
CA SER A 119 17.34 13.16 -17.85
C SER A 119 18.42 13.77 -18.74
N THR A 120 18.69 15.06 -18.55
CA THR A 120 19.85 15.72 -19.13
C THR A 120 21.06 14.84 -18.84
N PRO A 121 21.90 14.48 -19.82
CA PRO A 121 23.08 13.66 -19.59
C PRO A 121 24.08 14.49 -18.77
N SER A 122 23.87 14.51 -17.45
CA SER A 122 24.96 14.67 -16.50
C SER A 122 25.93 13.54 -16.79
N SER A 123 27.23 13.82 -16.76
CA SER A 123 28.29 12.83 -16.95
C SER A 123 28.25 11.79 -15.82
N SER A 124 27.21 10.96 -15.80
CA SER A 124 26.92 10.06 -14.71
C SER A 124 27.98 8.98 -14.71
N GLN A 125 28.70 8.88 -13.60
CA GLN A 125 29.61 7.78 -13.41
C GLN A 125 28.77 6.51 -13.29
N THR A 126 29.17 5.43 -13.95
CA THR A 126 28.46 4.14 -13.84
C THR A 126 29.23 3.20 -12.93
N ARG A 127 28.52 2.56 -12.00
CA ARG A 127 29.05 1.51 -11.12
C ARG A 127 28.25 0.24 -11.31
N ILE A 128 28.87 -0.76 -11.92
CA ILE A 128 28.29 -2.11 -12.04
C ILE A 128 28.58 -2.87 -10.75
N LEU A 129 27.54 -3.10 -9.95
CA LEU A 129 27.61 -3.86 -8.71
C LEU A 129 27.45 -5.37 -8.98
N CYS A 130 26.65 -5.71 -10.00
CA CYS A 130 26.44 -7.07 -10.43
C CYS A 130 26.17 -7.16 -11.93
N ASP A 131 26.81 -8.13 -12.59
CA ASP A 131 26.53 -8.55 -13.97
C ASP A 131 26.80 -10.05 -14.10
N GLY A 132 25.76 -10.86 -14.32
CA GLY A 132 25.91 -12.29 -14.62
C GLY A 132 26.31 -13.19 -13.43
N LYS A 133 26.19 -12.73 -12.18
CA LYS A 133 26.62 -13.50 -10.99
C LYS A 133 25.45 -14.18 -10.28
N THR A 134 25.76 -15.30 -9.63
CA THR A 134 24.83 -15.99 -8.72
C THR A 134 25.25 -15.80 -7.26
N TYR A 135 24.31 -15.40 -6.42
CA TYR A 135 24.40 -15.38 -4.97
C TYR A 135 23.46 -16.45 -4.42
N ASP A 136 24.03 -17.50 -3.85
CA ASP A 136 23.32 -18.69 -3.37
C ASP A 136 23.53 -18.88 -1.87
N GLY A 137 22.48 -19.24 -1.13
CA GLY A 137 22.60 -19.59 0.30
C GLY A 137 22.92 -18.42 1.22
N PHE A 138 22.57 -17.19 0.85
CA PHE A 138 22.99 -16.00 1.60
C PHE A 138 22.16 -15.76 2.86
N SER A 139 22.84 -15.55 3.99
CA SER A 139 22.20 -15.24 5.28
C SER A 139 22.23 -13.75 5.64
N SER A 140 22.79 -12.91 4.78
CA SER A 140 22.86 -11.46 4.95
C SER A 140 22.56 -10.76 3.63
N THR A 141 22.11 -9.50 3.70
CA THR A 141 21.80 -8.72 2.51
C THR A 141 23.03 -8.56 1.61
N ILE A 142 22.88 -8.92 0.34
CA ILE A 142 23.97 -8.85 -0.65
C ILE A 142 24.29 -7.40 -1.01
N PHE A 143 23.26 -6.62 -1.35
CA PHE A 143 23.42 -5.22 -1.70
C PHE A 143 22.61 -4.33 -0.77
N LYS A 144 23.31 -3.64 0.12
CA LYS A 144 22.72 -2.57 0.93
C LYS A 144 23.24 -1.23 0.45
N LEU A 145 22.42 -0.52 -0.31
CA LEU A 145 22.75 0.82 -0.80
C LEU A 145 22.22 1.84 0.21
N ASP A 146 23.13 2.32 1.06
CA ASP A 146 22.87 3.28 2.15
C ASP A 146 24.02 4.30 2.23
N GLY A 147 23.71 5.59 2.27
CA GLY A 147 24.69 6.68 2.35
C GLY A 147 25.75 6.66 1.24
N GLY A 148 26.81 7.48 1.40
CA GLY A 148 28.00 7.48 0.54
C GLY A 148 27.69 7.43 -0.96
N GLU A 149 28.36 6.50 -1.68
CA GLU A 149 28.07 6.25 -3.09
C GLU A 149 26.60 5.87 -3.31
N GLY A 150 25.99 5.05 -2.44
CA GLY A 150 24.58 4.64 -2.54
C GLY A 150 23.61 5.81 -2.66
N ALA A 151 23.84 6.89 -1.90
CA ALA A 151 23.03 8.11 -1.89
C ALA A 151 23.48 9.18 -2.91
N ASP A 152 24.60 8.96 -3.62
CA ASP A 152 25.10 9.89 -4.63
C ASP A 152 24.34 9.73 -5.96
N GLY A 153 23.47 10.69 -6.29
CA GLY A 153 22.69 10.66 -7.54
C GLY A 153 23.52 10.81 -8.82
N SER A 154 24.77 11.26 -8.73
CA SER A 154 25.67 11.39 -9.89
C SER A 154 26.25 10.05 -10.35
N ILE A 155 26.18 9.02 -9.50
CA ILE A 155 26.63 7.66 -9.80
C ILE A 155 25.42 6.78 -10.09
N GLN A 156 25.33 6.20 -11.29
CA GLN A 156 24.35 5.17 -11.61
C GLN A 156 24.84 3.80 -11.13
N LYS A 157 24.07 3.14 -10.24
CA LYS A 157 24.39 1.80 -9.73
C LYS A 157 23.59 0.80 -10.53
N ILE A 158 24.26 -0.21 -11.06
CA ILE A 158 23.62 -1.23 -11.90
C ILE A 158 23.80 -2.62 -11.27
N ILE A 159 22.68 -3.31 -11.06
CA ILE A 159 22.60 -4.72 -10.66
C ILE A 159 21.81 -5.42 -11.77
N ARG A 160 22.48 -6.23 -12.60
CA ARG A 160 21.82 -6.84 -13.75
C ARG A 160 22.20 -8.29 -14.01
N ASN A 161 21.32 -9.03 -14.67
CA ASN A 161 21.58 -10.40 -15.11
C ASN A 161 22.05 -11.34 -13.98
N CYS A 162 21.70 -11.05 -12.72
CA CYS A 162 22.15 -11.80 -11.57
C CYS A 162 21.06 -12.70 -11.00
N ILE A 163 21.48 -13.75 -10.30
CA ILE A 163 20.58 -14.70 -9.65
C ILE A 163 20.79 -14.60 -8.15
N PHE A 164 19.75 -14.28 -7.40
CA PHE A 164 19.72 -14.31 -5.93
C PHE A 164 18.84 -15.47 -5.51
N ARG A 165 19.41 -16.49 -4.88
CA ARG A 165 18.63 -17.67 -4.48
C ARG A 165 18.97 -18.29 -3.14
N ASN A 166 18.02 -19.04 -2.60
CA ASN A 166 18.14 -19.79 -1.35
C ASN A 166 18.62 -18.92 -0.18
N GLY A 167 18.19 -17.65 -0.16
CA GLY A 167 18.63 -16.67 0.83
C GLY A 167 17.68 -16.58 2.00
N THR A 168 18.20 -16.33 3.21
CA THR A 168 17.38 -16.10 4.41
C THR A 168 17.32 -14.63 4.84
N ALA A 169 17.85 -13.75 4.02
CA ALA A 169 17.83 -12.30 4.20
C ALA A 169 17.30 -11.63 2.92
N ARG A 170 16.99 -10.33 3.00
CA ARG A 170 16.62 -9.53 1.82
C ARG A 170 17.80 -9.50 0.84
N ALA A 171 17.60 -9.73 -0.45
CA ALA A 171 18.70 -9.69 -1.42
C ALA A 171 19.24 -8.26 -1.60
N ILE A 172 18.34 -7.30 -1.77
CA ILE A 172 18.68 -5.89 -2.02
C ILE A 172 17.90 -5.00 -1.05
N VAL A 173 18.60 -4.05 -0.43
CA VAL A 173 18.01 -3.00 0.40
C VAL A 173 18.44 -1.64 -0.16
N LEU A 174 17.45 -0.83 -0.53
CA LEU A 174 17.61 0.54 -1.01
C LEU A 174 17.23 1.51 0.11
N LYS A 175 18.23 2.09 0.79
CA LYS A 175 18.03 3.05 1.87
C LYS A 175 18.64 4.39 1.48
N ASN A 176 17.78 5.37 1.22
CA ASN A 176 18.19 6.68 0.66
C ASN A 176 18.98 6.56 -0.65
N ALA A 177 18.81 5.45 -1.36
CA ALA A 177 19.56 5.15 -2.56
C ALA A 177 19.12 6.06 -3.69
N LYS A 178 20.06 6.46 -4.55
CA LYS A 178 19.79 7.29 -5.72
C LYS A 178 20.40 6.71 -6.98
N ASN A 179 19.69 6.89 -8.10
CA ASN A 179 20.14 6.52 -9.45
C ASN A 179 20.53 5.03 -9.53
N VAL A 180 19.57 4.15 -9.28
CA VAL A 180 19.78 2.70 -9.24
C VAL A 180 18.95 2.01 -10.33
N LEU A 181 19.60 1.15 -11.10
CA LEU A 181 18.99 0.25 -12.07
C LEU A 181 19.15 -1.20 -11.62
N ILE A 182 18.03 -1.87 -11.39
CA ILE A 182 17.96 -3.30 -11.06
C ILE A 182 17.22 -3.99 -12.20
N GLU A 183 17.95 -4.71 -13.06
CA GLU A 183 17.34 -5.27 -14.28
C GLU A 183 17.69 -6.71 -14.62
N ASN A 184 16.74 -7.45 -15.19
CA ASN A 184 16.97 -8.80 -15.70
C ASN A 184 17.56 -9.77 -14.66
N ASN A 185 17.23 -9.61 -13.38
CA ASN A 185 17.67 -10.50 -12.32
C ASN A 185 16.61 -11.56 -12.00
N THR A 186 17.04 -12.66 -11.42
CA THR A 186 16.18 -13.70 -10.87
C THR A 186 16.29 -13.70 -9.35
N PHE A 187 15.15 -13.63 -8.67
CA PHE A 187 15.01 -13.78 -7.22
C PHE A 187 14.20 -15.05 -6.95
N GLN A 188 14.82 -16.04 -6.32
CA GLN A 188 14.20 -17.35 -6.11
C GLN A 188 14.45 -17.86 -4.69
N ASN A 189 13.43 -18.39 -4.02
CA ASN A 189 13.58 -19.05 -2.73
C ASN A 189 14.29 -18.15 -1.70
N ILE A 190 13.81 -16.92 -1.55
CA ILE A 190 14.31 -15.97 -0.55
C ILE A 190 13.34 -16.01 0.62
N ARG A 191 13.69 -16.79 1.64
CA ARG A 191 12.79 -17.27 2.70
C ARG A 191 13.48 -17.28 4.05
N SER A 192 12.84 -16.76 5.09
CA SER A 192 13.44 -16.80 6.44
C SER A 192 13.44 -18.22 7.01
N ASN A 193 12.52 -19.07 6.53
CA ASN A 193 12.21 -20.39 7.11
C ASN A 193 11.80 -20.33 8.59
N GLN A 194 11.34 -19.16 9.05
CA GLN A 194 10.83 -18.95 10.40
C GLN A 194 9.35 -18.54 10.33
N PRO A 195 8.44 -19.32 10.95
CA PRO A 195 7.01 -19.03 10.90
C PRO A 195 6.69 -17.59 11.31
N GLY A 196 5.96 -16.86 10.46
CA GLY A 196 5.55 -15.48 10.70
C GLY A 196 6.58 -14.41 10.36
N ILE A 197 7.77 -14.77 9.86
CA ILE A 197 8.86 -13.83 9.59
C ILE A 197 9.12 -13.73 8.09
N GLY A 198 8.46 -12.75 7.47
CA GLY A 198 8.64 -12.42 6.06
C GLY A 198 10.07 -12.06 5.67
N THR A 199 10.51 -12.48 4.48
CA THR A 199 11.72 -11.97 3.83
C THR A 199 11.42 -11.50 2.41
N HIS A 200 11.66 -10.21 2.16
CA HIS A 200 11.39 -9.58 0.87
C HIS A 200 12.53 -9.82 -0.12
N GLY A 201 12.23 -9.85 -1.43
CA GLY A 201 13.26 -9.86 -2.46
C GLY A 201 14.05 -8.55 -2.48
N ILE A 202 13.33 -7.45 -2.67
CA ILE A 202 13.86 -6.08 -2.62
C ILE A 202 13.08 -5.27 -1.59
N ALA A 203 13.79 -4.59 -0.70
CA ALA A 203 13.20 -3.62 0.22
C ALA A 203 13.67 -2.20 -0.07
N VAL A 204 12.73 -1.27 -0.03
CA VAL A 204 12.99 0.17 -0.15
C VAL A 204 12.60 0.84 1.16
N SER A 205 13.61 1.39 1.84
CA SER A 205 13.49 1.84 3.22
C SER A 205 14.13 3.23 3.37
N PRO A 206 13.51 4.31 2.85
CA PRO A 206 13.97 5.66 3.18
C PRO A 206 13.96 5.86 4.70
N ASP A 207 14.95 6.56 5.23
CA ASP A 207 14.88 7.03 6.62
C ASP A 207 14.15 8.38 6.71
N SER A 208 13.93 8.87 7.93
CA SER A 208 13.10 10.06 8.19
C SER A 208 13.59 11.34 7.51
N VAL A 209 14.86 11.42 7.09
CA VAL A 209 15.46 12.61 6.48
C VAL A 209 15.89 12.38 5.03
N GLY A 210 16.05 11.12 4.63
CA GLY A 210 16.52 10.73 3.31
C GLY A 210 15.40 10.60 2.29
N VAL A 211 15.83 10.47 1.04
CA VAL A 211 14.97 10.30 -0.14
C VAL A 211 15.55 9.15 -0.94
N VAL A 212 14.68 8.22 -1.35
CA VAL A 212 15.00 7.26 -2.41
C VAL A 212 14.57 7.89 -3.73
N ASP A 213 15.51 8.05 -4.67
CA ASP A 213 15.26 8.82 -5.90
C ASP A 213 15.84 8.15 -7.15
N THR A 214 15.12 8.25 -8.27
CA THR A 214 15.59 7.78 -9.59
C THR A 214 15.95 6.29 -9.53
N ILE A 215 14.95 5.46 -9.25
CA ILE A 215 15.09 4.00 -9.15
C ILE A 215 14.28 3.34 -10.25
N VAL A 216 14.90 2.40 -10.96
CA VAL A 216 14.23 1.56 -11.95
C VAL A 216 14.47 0.09 -11.61
N ILE A 217 13.38 -0.64 -11.37
CA ILE A 217 13.39 -2.10 -11.18
C ILE A 217 12.63 -2.72 -12.35
N ARG A 218 13.34 -3.38 -13.27
CA ARG A 218 12.71 -3.86 -14.52
C ARG A 218 13.15 -5.22 -15.04
N GLY A 219 12.27 -5.94 -15.74
CA GLY A 219 12.66 -7.19 -16.40
C GLY A 219 13.07 -8.31 -15.45
N ASN A 220 12.81 -8.17 -14.14
CA ASN A 220 13.21 -9.16 -13.14
C ASN A 220 12.14 -10.24 -12.99
N TYR A 221 12.57 -11.40 -12.52
CA TYR A 221 11.72 -12.55 -12.25
C TYR A 221 11.78 -12.90 -10.76
N PHE A 222 10.62 -12.96 -10.10
CA PHE A 222 10.48 -13.25 -8.68
C PHE A 222 9.63 -14.50 -8.47
N THR A 223 10.15 -15.48 -7.73
CA THR A 223 9.39 -16.67 -7.34
C THR A 223 9.85 -17.18 -5.98
N GLU A 224 9.02 -17.92 -5.26
CA GLU A 224 9.37 -18.51 -3.96
C GLU A 224 9.90 -17.47 -2.94
N ILE A 225 9.28 -16.28 -2.90
CA ILE A 225 9.65 -15.23 -1.94
C ILE A 225 8.82 -15.39 -0.66
N GLY A 226 9.46 -15.38 0.50
CA GLY A 226 8.80 -15.59 1.79
C GLY A 226 7.89 -14.43 2.21
N ALA A 227 8.12 -13.22 1.71
CA ALA A 227 7.20 -12.09 1.84
C ALA A 227 6.95 -11.41 0.49
N ASP A 228 7.22 -10.12 0.39
CA ASP A 228 6.97 -9.35 -0.83
C ASP A 228 8.12 -9.50 -1.83
N GLY A 229 7.78 -9.62 -3.12
CA GLY A 229 8.78 -9.49 -4.18
C GLY A 229 9.52 -8.16 -4.08
N ILE A 230 8.75 -7.07 -4.02
CA ILE A 230 9.23 -5.70 -3.78
C ILE A 230 8.36 -5.03 -2.72
N GLN A 231 8.96 -4.61 -1.61
CA GLN A 231 8.30 -3.77 -0.61
C GLN A 231 8.86 -2.35 -0.65
N VAL A 232 7.98 -1.37 -0.77
CA VAL A 232 8.32 0.05 -0.81
C VAL A 232 7.74 0.74 0.42
N GLY A 233 8.61 1.30 1.28
CA GLY A 233 8.19 1.99 2.49
C GLY A 233 8.36 1.22 3.79
N GLU A 234 9.36 0.34 3.87
CA GLU A 234 9.69 -0.40 5.10
C GLU A 234 10.35 0.49 6.18
N GLY A 235 10.78 1.70 5.82
CA GLY A 235 11.51 2.63 6.69
C GLY A 235 10.64 3.65 7.44
N THR A 236 11.29 4.53 8.20
CA THR A 236 10.63 5.65 8.89
C THR A 236 10.40 6.86 7.98
N GLY A 237 11.07 6.92 6.83
CA GLY A 237 10.86 7.91 5.81
C GLY A 237 9.66 7.59 4.93
N ILE A 238 9.14 8.63 4.27
CA ILE A 238 8.02 8.51 3.33
C ILE A 238 8.38 8.98 1.92
N LYS A 239 9.51 9.64 1.73
CA LYS A 239 9.82 10.36 0.48
C LYS A 239 10.46 9.45 -0.55
N ILE A 240 9.76 9.24 -1.65
CA ILE A 240 10.22 8.52 -2.83
C ILE A 240 9.97 9.37 -4.06
N SER A 241 10.93 9.46 -4.96
CA SER A 241 10.77 10.19 -6.21
C SER A 241 11.35 9.42 -7.39
N ASN A 242 10.73 9.59 -8.57
CA ASN A 242 11.19 8.98 -9.82
C ASN A 242 11.43 7.46 -9.68
N PHE A 243 10.46 6.76 -9.08
CA PHE A 243 10.56 5.33 -8.80
C PHE A 243 9.69 4.55 -9.78
N THR A 244 10.26 3.54 -10.44
CA THR A 244 9.56 2.75 -11.45
C THR A 244 9.76 1.26 -11.24
N ILE A 245 8.66 0.51 -11.23
CA ILE A 245 8.63 -0.96 -11.30
C ILE A 245 8.02 -1.35 -12.65
N ASP A 246 8.83 -1.86 -13.58
CA ASP A 246 8.45 -2.03 -14.99
C ASP A 246 8.73 -3.44 -15.51
N ASN A 247 7.76 -4.10 -16.14
CA ASN A 247 8.01 -5.33 -16.90
C ASN A 247 8.68 -6.45 -16.06
N ASN A 248 8.27 -6.63 -14.81
CA ASN A 248 8.72 -7.74 -13.96
C ASN A 248 7.64 -8.83 -13.92
N THR A 249 8.06 -10.07 -13.65
CA THR A 249 7.17 -11.22 -13.44
C THR A 249 7.27 -11.69 -11.99
N PHE A 250 6.12 -11.90 -11.36
CA PHE A 250 6.00 -12.34 -9.98
C PHE A 250 5.10 -13.57 -9.89
N ILE A 251 5.62 -14.65 -9.32
CA ILE A 251 4.92 -15.91 -9.17
C ILE A 251 4.85 -16.28 -7.68
N GLY A 252 3.65 -16.17 -7.11
CA GLY A 252 3.27 -16.71 -5.81
C GLY A 252 2.86 -18.18 -5.89
N ASP A 253 2.56 -18.79 -4.74
CA ASP A 253 2.01 -20.14 -4.63
C ASP A 253 1.15 -20.25 -3.35
N GLU A 254 0.51 -21.39 -3.12
CA GLU A 254 -0.12 -21.70 -1.83
C GLU A 254 0.90 -21.87 -0.70
N ALA A 255 2.13 -22.29 -1.00
CA ALA A 255 3.17 -22.59 -0.02
C ALA A 255 4.09 -21.41 0.35
N TRP A 256 4.02 -20.29 -0.38
CA TRP A 256 4.88 -19.11 -0.20
C TRP A 256 4.31 -17.86 -0.88
N GLY A 257 4.90 -16.72 -0.58
CA GLY A 257 4.49 -15.42 -1.13
C GLY A 257 3.54 -14.71 -0.20
N GLU A 258 3.85 -13.46 0.10
CA GLU A 258 2.93 -12.55 0.79
C GLU A 258 2.21 -11.68 -0.24
N ASN A 259 2.95 -10.82 -0.94
CA ASN A 259 2.46 -10.04 -2.07
C ASN A 259 3.52 -9.98 -3.18
N ALA A 260 3.17 -9.62 -4.42
CA ALA A 260 4.20 -9.33 -5.42
C ALA A 260 4.86 -7.98 -5.12
N ILE A 261 4.02 -6.97 -4.93
CA ILE A 261 4.40 -5.57 -4.72
C ILE A 261 3.57 -5.01 -3.56
N ASP A 262 4.24 -4.50 -2.54
CA ASP A 262 3.64 -3.79 -1.40
C ASP A 262 4.15 -2.33 -1.38
N ILE A 263 3.25 -1.37 -1.55
CA ILE A 263 3.53 0.06 -1.39
C ILE A 263 2.90 0.58 -0.08
N LYS A 264 3.76 1.04 0.82
CA LYS A 264 3.43 1.21 2.23
C LYS A 264 3.85 2.56 2.78
N GLY A 265 2.88 3.44 3.01
CA GLY A 265 3.11 4.75 3.62
C GLY A 265 4.07 5.70 2.90
N THR A 266 4.32 5.51 1.60
CA THR A 266 5.28 6.32 0.82
C THR A 266 4.61 7.26 -0.18
N ILE A 267 5.15 8.47 -0.28
CA ILE A 267 4.72 9.52 -1.21
C ILE A 267 5.65 9.50 -2.42
N GLY A 268 5.07 9.37 -3.61
CA GLY A 268 5.73 9.29 -4.90
C GLY A 268 6.13 10.63 -5.53
N PRO A 269 6.46 10.63 -6.84
CA PRO A 269 5.86 9.76 -7.86
C PRO A 269 6.41 8.33 -7.90
N ILE A 270 5.50 7.35 -7.91
CA ILE A 270 5.78 5.92 -8.12
C ILE A 270 4.97 5.44 -9.33
N VAL A 271 5.63 4.77 -10.27
CA VAL A 271 4.99 4.18 -11.46
C VAL A 271 5.19 2.67 -11.44
N ILE A 272 4.09 1.91 -11.49
CA ILE A 272 4.07 0.45 -11.52
C ILE A 272 3.39 0.03 -12.83
N ARG A 273 4.16 -0.54 -13.76
CA ARG A 273 3.63 -0.82 -15.09
C ARG A 273 4.17 -2.07 -15.78
N ASN A 274 3.39 -2.59 -16.72
CA ASN A 274 3.75 -3.73 -17.57
C ASN A 274 4.16 -4.99 -16.79
N ASN A 275 3.84 -5.09 -15.50
CA ASN A 275 4.22 -6.25 -14.70
C ASN A 275 3.18 -7.37 -14.87
N ASP A 276 3.62 -8.60 -14.64
CA ASP A 276 2.77 -9.80 -14.59
C ASP A 276 2.80 -10.40 -13.19
N LEU A 277 1.66 -10.39 -12.50
CA LEU A 277 1.53 -10.76 -11.08
C LEU A 277 0.50 -11.87 -10.91
N HIS A 278 0.93 -13.06 -10.49
CA HIS A 278 0.00 -14.17 -10.30
C HIS A 278 0.41 -15.20 -9.24
N GLY A 279 -0.55 -16.02 -8.84
CA GLY A 279 -0.35 -17.17 -7.94
C GLY A 279 -0.40 -16.84 -6.44
N PHE A 280 -0.66 -15.58 -6.04
CA PHE A 280 -0.63 -15.20 -4.62
C PHE A 280 -1.87 -15.70 -3.86
N ARG A 281 -1.67 -16.22 -2.65
CA ARG A 281 -2.67 -16.91 -1.82
C ARG A 281 -2.55 -16.45 -0.38
N GLU A 282 -3.60 -16.68 0.41
CA GLU A 282 -3.57 -16.38 1.84
C GLU A 282 -2.38 -17.05 2.53
N CYS A 283 -1.53 -16.20 3.08
CA CYS A 283 -0.38 -16.58 3.86
C CYS A 283 -0.83 -17.31 5.14
N GLN A 284 -0.57 -18.62 5.20
CA GLN A 284 -0.81 -19.46 6.37
C GLN A 284 0.28 -19.25 7.43
N SER A 285 0.45 -18.00 7.90
CA SER A 285 1.35 -17.65 9.01
C SER A 285 0.78 -18.06 10.37
N PRO A 286 1.57 -18.01 11.47
CA PRO A 286 1.05 -18.19 12.82
C PRO A 286 -0.09 -17.23 13.19
N LYS A 287 -0.15 -16.02 12.61
CA LYS A 287 -1.27 -15.09 12.83
C LYS A 287 -2.59 -15.59 12.23
N ARG A 288 -2.51 -16.53 11.28
CA ARG A 288 -3.63 -17.19 10.62
C ARG A 288 -3.72 -18.69 10.94
N GLY A 289 -2.99 -19.16 11.95
CA GLY A 289 -3.03 -20.55 12.40
C GLY A 289 -2.17 -21.54 11.58
N GLY A 290 -1.29 -21.06 10.70
CA GLY A 290 -0.34 -21.89 9.96
C GLY A 290 1.12 -21.73 10.38
N ASN A 291 2.04 -22.20 9.54
CA ASN A 291 3.48 -22.25 9.80
C ASN A 291 4.36 -21.59 8.72
N GLN A 292 3.76 -20.87 7.77
CA GLN A 292 4.52 -20.21 6.70
C GLN A 292 5.32 -19.01 7.23
N ASP A 293 6.40 -18.70 6.53
CA ASP A 293 7.36 -17.65 6.87
C ASP A 293 7.01 -16.28 6.29
N CYS A 294 5.72 -15.97 6.20
CA CYS A 294 5.14 -14.71 5.74
C CYS A 294 4.40 -14.00 6.88
N SER A 295 4.09 -12.71 6.74
CA SER A 295 3.58 -11.90 7.85
C SER A 295 2.06 -12.01 8.09
N GLY A 296 1.33 -12.62 7.14
CA GLY A 296 -0.11 -12.88 7.22
C GLY A 296 -0.97 -12.16 6.17
N SER A 297 -0.45 -11.85 4.99
CA SER A 297 -1.24 -11.28 3.89
C SER A 297 -2.44 -12.18 3.48
N PRO A 298 -3.58 -11.58 3.10
CA PRO A 298 -4.66 -12.26 2.40
C PRO A 298 -4.34 -12.83 1.00
N GLY A 299 -3.15 -12.59 0.43
CA GLY A 299 -2.76 -13.11 -0.88
C GLY A 299 -3.03 -12.14 -2.03
N GLU A 300 -2.73 -10.86 -1.83
CA GLU A 300 -2.76 -9.84 -2.85
C GLU A 300 -1.65 -10.04 -3.88
N GLY A 301 -1.98 -9.89 -5.17
CA GLY A 301 -0.95 -9.64 -6.18
C GLY A 301 -0.23 -8.33 -5.87
N MET A 302 -0.98 -7.24 -5.68
CA MET A 302 -0.45 -5.93 -5.35
C MET A 302 -1.25 -5.28 -4.22
N VAL A 303 -0.55 -4.62 -3.28
CA VAL A 303 -1.18 -3.86 -2.21
C VAL A 303 -0.60 -2.44 -2.11
N ILE A 304 -1.48 -1.47 -1.92
CA ILE A 304 -1.15 -0.07 -1.63
C ILE A 304 -1.89 0.30 -0.34
N HIS A 305 -1.15 0.53 0.76
CA HIS A 305 -1.81 0.76 2.05
C HIS A 305 -1.07 1.70 3.00
N GLN A 306 -1.83 2.29 3.93
CA GLN A 306 -1.27 3.11 5.00
C GLN A 306 -0.26 2.32 5.86
N ALA A 307 0.80 3.02 6.28
CA ALA A 307 1.65 2.59 7.39
C ALA A 307 1.71 3.64 8.50
N SER A 308 2.43 3.31 9.58
CA SER A 308 2.60 4.18 10.75
C SER A 308 3.30 5.50 10.42
N ASN A 309 4.05 5.56 9.32
CA ASN A 309 4.79 6.71 8.84
C ASN A 309 3.98 7.63 7.91
N GLY A 310 2.87 7.16 7.34
CA GLY A 310 2.03 7.98 6.45
C GLY A 310 1.11 7.19 5.54
N ASN A 311 0.44 7.90 4.63
CA ASN A 311 -0.43 7.32 3.62
C ASN A 311 0.26 7.36 2.25
N PRO A 312 0.21 6.27 1.45
CA PRO A 312 0.72 6.27 0.10
C PRO A 312 0.07 7.32 -0.82
N ASP A 313 0.86 8.08 -1.58
CA ASP A 313 0.35 9.14 -2.47
C ASP A 313 1.16 9.25 -3.77
N ASN A 314 0.55 9.80 -4.83
CA ASN A 314 1.13 10.00 -6.15
C ASN A 314 1.64 8.69 -6.78
N ILE A 315 0.73 7.74 -6.97
CA ILE A 315 1.03 6.40 -7.50
C ILE A 315 0.21 6.16 -8.77
N LEU A 316 0.90 5.73 -9.83
CA LEU A 316 0.30 5.30 -11.08
C LEU A 316 0.50 3.79 -11.26
N VAL A 317 -0.60 3.05 -11.36
CA VAL A 317 -0.63 1.62 -11.68
C VAL A 317 -1.22 1.45 -13.07
N GLU A 318 -0.39 1.08 -14.06
CA GLU A 318 -0.86 0.98 -15.45
C GLU A 318 -0.36 -0.21 -16.26
N ASN A 319 -1.17 -0.72 -17.18
CA ASN A 319 -0.78 -1.77 -18.12
C ASN A 319 -0.26 -3.06 -17.47
N ASN A 320 -0.63 -3.36 -16.21
CA ASN A 320 -0.23 -4.59 -15.55
C ASN A 320 -1.22 -5.72 -15.86
N ARG A 321 -0.74 -6.97 -15.82
CA ARG A 321 -1.56 -8.18 -15.78
C ARG A 321 -1.58 -8.69 -14.36
N ILE A 322 -2.75 -8.76 -13.76
CA ILE A 322 -2.92 -9.12 -12.35
C ILE A 322 -3.97 -10.23 -12.28
N HIS A 323 -3.53 -11.46 -12.09
CA HIS A 323 -4.40 -12.61 -12.26
C HIS A 323 -4.09 -13.79 -11.37
N ASP A 324 -5.06 -14.70 -11.22
CA ASP A 324 -4.88 -15.90 -10.42
C ASP A 324 -4.32 -15.60 -9.02
N ASN A 325 -4.86 -14.57 -8.36
CA ASN A 325 -4.57 -14.24 -6.97
C ASN A 325 -5.85 -14.38 -6.12
N GLN A 326 -5.71 -14.34 -4.79
CA GLN A 326 -6.88 -14.21 -3.91
C GLN A 326 -7.48 -12.81 -3.98
N PHE A 327 -6.61 -11.81 -4.05
CA PHE A 327 -6.95 -10.42 -4.35
C PHE A 327 -6.01 -9.95 -5.47
N GLY A 328 -6.55 -9.33 -6.52
CA GLY A 328 -5.70 -8.80 -7.59
C GLY A 328 -4.90 -7.59 -7.09
N LEU A 329 -5.59 -6.47 -6.89
CA LEU A 329 -5.05 -5.22 -6.37
C LEU A 329 -5.89 -4.75 -5.18
N SER A 330 -5.24 -4.50 -4.04
CA SER A 330 -5.87 -3.89 -2.86
C SER A 330 -5.32 -2.49 -2.60
N ILE A 331 -6.22 -1.53 -2.41
CA ILE A 331 -5.91 -0.14 -2.06
C ILE A 331 -6.66 0.18 -0.77
N SER A 332 -5.95 0.44 0.33
CA SER A 332 -6.60 0.58 1.63
C SER A 332 -6.09 1.69 2.55
N ASN A 333 -7.02 2.30 3.27
CA ASN A 333 -6.80 3.30 4.32
C ASN A 333 -6.03 4.54 3.82
N LEU A 334 -6.30 4.99 2.60
CA LEU A 334 -5.65 6.16 2.04
C LEU A 334 -6.37 7.46 2.43
N GLY A 335 -5.59 8.53 2.60
CA GLY A 335 -6.12 9.89 2.73
C GLY A 335 -6.61 10.44 1.38
N PRO A 336 -6.58 11.77 1.15
CA PRO A 336 -6.98 12.40 -0.11
C PRO A 336 -5.97 12.17 -1.26
N ASN A 337 -5.38 10.99 -1.33
CA ASN A 337 -4.19 10.68 -2.09
C ASN A 337 -4.50 10.41 -3.57
N SER A 338 -3.60 10.80 -4.46
CA SER A 338 -3.73 10.61 -5.91
C SER A 338 -3.21 9.24 -6.32
N ILE A 339 -4.12 8.26 -6.36
CA ILE A 339 -3.84 6.94 -6.93
C ILE A 339 -4.58 6.82 -8.26
N ILE A 340 -3.85 6.53 -9.32
CA ILE A 340 -4.43 6.31 -10.65
C ILE A 340 -4.20 4.85 -11.04
N VAL A 341 -5.28 4.13 -11.33
CA VAL A 341 -5.25 2.75 -11.80
C VAL A 341 -5.86 2.72 -13.20
N ARG A 342 -5.06 2.44 -14.22
CA ARG A 342 -5.54 2.50 -15.61
C ARG A 342 -5.00 1.42 -16.53
N ASN A 343 -5.79 1.02 -17.52
CA ASN A 343 -5.36 0.09 -18.57
C ASN A 343 -4.79 -1.25 -18.05
N ASN A 344 -5.14 -1.67 -16.83
CA ASN A 344 -4.72 -2.97 -16.30
C ASN A 344 -5.67 -4.07 -16.79
N ILE A 345 -5.15 -5.30 -16.91
CA ILE A 345 -5.94 -6.50 -17.19
C ILE A 345 -5.99 -7.32 -15.90
N ILE A 346 -7.15 -7.37 -15.26
CA ILE A 346 -7.34 -7.97 -13.93
C ILE A 346 -8.32 -9.14 -14.04
N TYR A 347 -7.84 -10.37 -13.96
CA TYR A 347 -8.65 -11.53 -14.31
C TYR A 347 -8.36 -12.78 -13.49
N ASP A 348 -9.30 -13.72 -13.45
CA ASP A 348 -9.12 -15.01 -12.78
C ASP A 348 -8.66 -14.95 -11.31
N ASN A 349 -8.89 -13.85 -10.61
CA ASN A 349 -8.68 -13.77 -9.16
C ASN A 349 -9.86 -14.49 -8.48
N ARG A 350 -9.73 -15.80 -8.22
CA ARG A 350 -10.85 -16.70 -7.91
C ARG A 350 -10.83 -17.32 -6.52
N ALA A 351 -9.73 -17.25 -5.78
CA ALA A 351 -9.69 -17.77 -4.42
C ALA A 351 -10.57 -16.90 -3.51
N ASN A 352 -11.52 -17.49 -2.78
CA ASN A 352 -12.51 -16.78 -1.97
C ASN A 352 -11.85 -15.72 -1.05
N PRO A 353 -12.15 -14.41 -1.18
CA PRO A 353 -13.29 -13.82 -1.91
C PRO A 353 -13.10 -13.66 -3.42
N GLY A 354 -11.88 -13.56 -3.94
CA GLY A 354 -11.61 -13.53 -5.38
C GLY A 354 -11.91 -12.17 -5.99
N ILE A 355 -11.35 -11.12 -5.37
CA ILE A 355 -11.63 -9.74 -5.74
C ILE A 355 -10.55 -9.25 -6.70
N GLY A 356 -10.94 -8.73 -7.87
CA GLY A 356 -10.03 -8.13 -8.84
C GLY A 356 -9.39 -6.85 -8.28
N LEU A 357 -10.21 -5.85 -7.93
CA LEU A 357 -9.77 -4.60 -7.30
C LEU A 357 -10.55 -4.33 -6.02
N LEU A 358 -9.86 -4.26 -4.88
CA LEU A 358 -10.45 -3.84 -3.60
C LEU A 358 -9.99 -2.41 -3.27
N VAL A 359 -10.93 -1.48 -3.12
CA VAL A 359 -10.68 -0.13 -2.59
C VAL A 359 -11.39 0.00 -1.26
N ASN A 360 -10.65 0.17 -0.16
CA ASN A 360 -11.23 0.26 1.18
C ASN A 360 -10.77 1.53 1.90
N ASN A 361 -11.69 2.28 2.51
CA ASN A 361 -11.37 3.50 3.28
C ASN A 361 -10.37 4.43 2.58
N SER A 362 -10.54 4.64 1.27
CA SER A 362 -9.62 5.42 0.45
C SER A 362 -10.41 6.39 -0.41
N SER A 363 -10.01 7.65 -0.43
CA SER A 363 -10.57 8.67 -1.33
C SER A 363 -9.57 8.97 -2.46
N ASN A 364 -10.04 9.60 -3.54
CA ASN A 364 -9.22 10.06 -4.67
C ASN A 364 -8.50 8.95 -5.48
N VAL A 365 -9.03 7.74 -5.49
CA VAL A 365 -8.64 6.69 -6.44
C VAL A 365 -9.35 6.92 -7.77
N GLN A 366 -8.57 7.08 -8.85
CA GLN A 366 -9.09 7.25 -10.22
C GLN A 366 -8.90 5.95 -11.00
N LEU A 367 -9.99 5.45 -11.59
CA LEU A 367 -9.99 4.27 -12.43
C LEU A 367 -10.25 4.65 -13.89
N SER A 368 -9.53 4.08 -14.85
CA SER A 368 -9.85 4.27 -16.26
C SER A 368 -9.32 3.16 -17.16
N GLY A 369 -10.18 2.57 -18.00
CA GLY A 369 -9.76 1.65 -19.06
C GLY A 369 -9.26 0.30 -18.54
N ASN A 370 -9.58 -0.07 -17.30
CA ASN A 370 -9.19 -1.38 -16.77
C ASN A 370 -10.15 -2.46 -17.30
N SER A 371 -9.61 -3.63 -17.63
CA SER A 371 -10.40 -4.79 -18.05
C SER A 371 -10.49 -5.80 -16.91
N TYR A 372 -11.70 -6.21 -16.57
CA TYR A 372 -11.97 -7.21 -15.54
C TYR A 372 -12.66 -8.42 -16.15
N THR A 373 -12.17 -9.63 -15.91
CA THR A 373 -12.78 -10.86 -16.45
C THR A 373 -12.62 -12.02 -15.48
N ASN A 374 -13.68 -12.79 -15.24
CA ASN A 374 -13.64 -14.01 -14.43
C ASN A 374 -13.05 -13.87 -13.00
N ASN A 375 -13.16 -12.68 -12.40
CA ASN A 375 -12.99 -12.53 -10.95
C ASN A 375 -14.33 -12.90 -10.27
N ASN A 376 -14.29 -13.39 -9.03
CA ASN A 376 -15.54 -13.58 -8.27
C ASN A 376 -16.23 -12.24 -8.02
N THR A 377 -15.44 -11.18 -7.80
CA THR A 377 -15.90 -9.79 -7.73
C THR A 377 -14.92 -8.91 -8.48
N ASN A 378 -15.36 -8.21 -9.53
CA ASN A 378 -14.45 -7.39 -10.35
C ASN A 378 -13.84 -6.23 -9.56
N CYS A 379 -14.67 -5.44 -8.89
CA CYS A 379 -14.19 -4.45 -7.95
C CYS A 379 -15.11 -4.31 -6.73
N SER A 380 -14.57 -3.84 -5.60
CA SER A 380 -15.29 -3.61 -4.35
C SER A 380 -14.84 -2.29 -3.71
N GLY A 381 -15.80 -1.58 -3.09
CA GLY A 381 -15.59 -0.30 -2.39
C GLY A 381 -15.31 0.92 -3.29
N ILE A 382 -15.40 0.74 -4.61
CA ILE A 382 -15.45 1.81 -5.62
C ILE A 382 -16.44 1.42 -6.70
N SER A 383 -17.19 2.38 -7.23
CA SER A 383 -18.16 2.15 -8.32
C SER A 383 -18.26 3.40 -9.19
N PRO A 384 -18.29 3.27 -10.53
CA PRO A 384 -18.22 2.01 -11.28
C PRO A 384 -16.79 1.42 -11.34
N CYS A 385 -16.69 0.11 -11.63
CA CYS A 385 -15.43 -0.52 -12.04
C CYS A 385 -15.12 -0.03 -13.47
N GLN A 386 -14.37 1.06 -13.62
CA GLN A 386 -14.01 1.66 -14.94
C GLN A 386 -12.67 1.17 -15.49
#